data_AF-A0A3R7CNB4-F1
#
_entry.id   AF-A0A3R7CNB4-F1
#
_cell.length_a   1.000
_cell.length_b   1.000
_cell.length_c   1.000
_cell.angle_alpha   90.00
_cell.angle_beta   90.00
_cell.angle_gamma   90.00
#
_symmetry.space_group_name_H-M   'P 1'
#
loop_
_entity.id
_entity.type
_entity.pdbx_description
1 polymer ?
#
loop_
_entity_poly.entity_id
_entity_poly.type
_entity_poly.pdbx_seq_one_letter_code
_entity_poly.pdbx_strand_id
1 'polypeptide(L)'
;MKLSKKIIKSLVLVVFVFSFGFYVNIGQSANEQQSYEEGKLIKVKGRQGAAVYQIGSDGKKYVFPDAKTYGTWHDDFSQVEEVELAELDNYDDGGIVTVQPGSKLITHPNTAKVYAVGEGGELFHIPDEATAEKLYGEGWSKNVEDVDPGIFSTSYTNTQEEVSEENLPEGTLVNEEETDELFLIQDGKKREVKPYAYGQNNLDKKSVVKVKQIKEKYELGEELKMPETRVSQYNPIEEDETFVVICHQPITSNANNPQTMKISQKALEAHLNHGDALGECPDQEYPEPEDTCDNVVVDTRSAAGGTAWQDLGLDISAHPTITRYRIQWFSGYWSPWYTKGVDDIDWVDPNRRVWSYFDDHTHQVEWCQTINDDMSDITCAGGEDPELIERERLGNTHWNDLGLDISTHPEIKKYKIQWYSGAWAPKWYYPGENDVDWALTNRRVWSYFQDHTHKFVYCPSEDINDVLE
;
A
#
# COMPACT_ATOMS: atom_id res chain seq x y z
N MET A 1 8.67 87.96 -29.29
CA MET A 1 8.65 86.51 -29.62
C MET A 1 9.05 85.70 -28.38
N LYS A 2 8.83 84.37 -28.39
CA LYS A 2 9.15 83.45 -27.29
C LYS A 2 10.61 82.92 -27.38
N LEU A 3 10.98 82.11 -26.37
CA LEU A 3 12.12 81.19 -26.26
C LEU A 3 13.45 81.82 -25.77
N SER A 4 14.23 81.19 -24.87
CA SER A 4 14.05 79.88 -24.16
C SER A 4 14.58 79.87 -22.71
N LYS A 5 14.34 78.75 -22.00
CA LYS A 5 14.73 78.40 -20.60
C LYS A 5 15.37 76.99 -20.65
N LYS A 6 16.20 76.48 -19.73
CA LYS A 6 16.95 76.94 -18.52
C LYS A 6 18.23 76.03 -18.46
N ILE A 7 19.04 75.78 -17.42
CA ILE A 7 19.12 76.05 -15.97
C ILE A 7 20.61 76.10 -15.55
N ILE A 8 20.92 76.32 -14.26
CA ILE A 8 22.25 76.13 -13.65
C ILE A 8 22.12 75.18 -12.44
N LYS A 9 23.10 74.27 -12.24
CA LYS A 9 23.22 73.41 -11.04
C LYS A 9 23.90 74.19 -9.90
N SER A 10 23.51 73.94 -8.65
CA SER A 10 24.25 74.44 -7.47
C SER A 10 24.38 73.37 -6.40
N LEU A 11 25.41 73.51 -5.55
CA LEU A 11 25.85 72.55 -4.55
C LEU A 11 25.41 73.02 -3.15
N VAL A 12 24.93 72.12 -2.30
CA VAL A 12 24.66 72.40 -0.87
C VAL A 12 25.23 71.28 -0.01
N LEU A 13 25.97 71.66 1.04
CA LEU A 13 26.55 70.79 2.06
C LEU A 13 25.55 70.66 3.22
N VAL A 14 25.39 69.45 3.78
CA VAL A 14 24.57 69.22 4.99
C VAL A 14 25.44 68.53 6.04
N VAL A 15 25.36 69.02 7.29
CA VAL A 15 26.12 68.50 8.44
C VAL A 15 25.21 67.60 9.27
N PHE A 16 25.66 66.38 9.55
CA PHE A 16 24.99 65.48 10.49
C PHE A 16 25.48 65.72 11.93
N VAL A 17 24.52 65.83 12.86
CA VAL A 17 24.79 65.90 14.30
C VAL A 17 24.41 64.55 14.91
N PHE A 18 25.38 63.87 15.53
CA PHE A 18 25.12 62.62 16.25
C PHE A 18 24.59 62.91 17.66
N SER A 19 23.27 62.83 17.82
CA SER A 19 22.62 62.75 19.13
C SER A 19 22.66 61.30 19.65
N PHE A 20 23.41 61.05 20.72
CA PHE A 20 23.57 59.71 21.30
C PHE A 20 22.32 59.30 22.10
N GLY A 21 21.37 58.66 21.42
CA GLY A 21 20.16 58.11 22.07
C GLY A 21 20.47 56.85 22.86
N PHE A 22 20.22 56.87 24.17
CA PHE A 22 20.39 55.70 25.04
C PHE A 22 19.14 54.79 24.92
N TYR A 23 19.12 53.95 23.88
CA TYR A 23 18.05 52.97 23.69
C TYR A 23 18.22 51.81 24.70
N VAL A 24 17.34 51.78 25.71
CA VAL A 24 17.16 50.58 26.52
C VAL A 24 16.37 49.58 25.67
N ASN A 25 17.08 48.60 25.10
CA ASN A 25 16.43 47.42 24.55
C ASN A 25 15.82 46.62 25.70
N ILE A 26 14.55 46.91 26.01
CA ILE A 26 13.69 45.94 26.67
C ILE A 26 13.53 44.82 25.66
N GLY A 27 14.24 43.71 25.89
CA GLY A 27 14.05 42.49 25.12
C GLY A 27 12.65 41.95 25.39
N GLN A 28 11.66 42.42 24.63
CA GLN A 28 10.42 41.68 24.48
C GLN A 28 10.78 40.41 23.71
N SER A 29 10.94 39.31 24.43
CA SER A 29 10.73 38.00 23.86
C SER A 29 9.28 37.97 23.38
N ALA A 30 9.08 38.26 22.10
CA ALA A 30 7.94 37.71 21.40
C ALA A 30 8.11 36.19 21.50
N ASN A 31 7.24 35.56 22.28
CA ASN A 31 7.18 34.11 22.31
C ASN A 31 6.56 33.74 20.96
N GLU A 32 7.40 33.34 20.02
CA GLU A 32 6.96 32.88 18.70
C GLU A 32 6.07 31.66 18.95
N GLN A 33 4.76 31.84 18.76
CA GLN A 33 3.76 30.92 19.25
C GLN A 33 3.81 29.66 18.40
N GLN A 34 4.36 28.58 18.97
CA GLN A 34 4.48 27.28 18.32
C GLN A 34 3.09 26.72 18.04
N SER A 35 2.61 26.99 16.83
CA SER A 35 1.47 26.28 16.25
C SER A 35 1.95 24.90 15.84
N TYR A 36 1.13 23.89 16.13
CA TYR A 36 1.31 22.56 15.58
C TYR A 36 0.52 22.44 14.26
N GLU A 37 1.05 21.61 13.36
CA GLU A 37 0.38 21.20 12.12
C GLU A 37 -0.84 20.29 12.42
N GLU A 38 -1.74 20.13 11.45
CA GLU A 38 -2.82 19.13 11.58
C GLU A 38 -2.21 17.71 11.70
N GLY A 39 -2.90 16.82 12.41
CA GLY A 39 -2.41 15.46 12.66
C GLY A 39 -1.40 15.33 13.81
N LYS A 40 -0.80 16.44 14.29
CA LYS A 40 0.25 16.39 15.31
C LYS A 40 -0.23 15.71 16.59
N LEU A 41 0.51 14.69 17.02
CA LEU A 41 0.23 13.94 18.25
C LEU A 41 1.02 14.50 19.44
N ILE A 42 0.31 14.91 20.49
CA ILE A 42 0.89 15.52 21.69
C ILE A 42 0.29 14.94 22.98
N LYS A 43 1.07 14.91 24.05
CA LYS A 43 0.62 14.53 25.41
C LYS A 43 1.29 15.39 26.47
N VAL A 44 0.66 15.51 27.64
CA VAL A 44 1.23 16.29 28.78
C VAL A 44 2.49 15.61 29.31
N LYS A 45 3.61 16.31 29.19
CA LYS A 45 4.95 15.92 29.62
C LYS A 45 5.03 15.48 31.08
N GLY A 46 5.83 14.43 31.33
CA GLY A 46 6.11 13.94 32.70
C GLY A 46 4.90 13.38 33.48
N ARG A 47 3.72 13.25 32.87
CA ARG A 47 2.50 12.72 33.49
C ARG A 47 2.30 11.26 33.06
N GLN A 48 2.53 10.33 33.99
CA GLN A 48 2.26 8.90 33.73
C GLN A 48 0.78 8.69 33.39
N GLY A 49 0.49 8.04 32.26
CA GLY A 49 -0.88 7.87 31.78
C GLY A 49 -1.53 9.17 31.30
N ALA A 50 -0.75 10.13 30.79
CA ALA A 50 -1.30 11.27 30.04
C ALA A 50 -2.15 10.77 28.86
N ALA A 51 -3.29 11.43 28.64
CA ALA A 51 -4.04 11.26 27.40
C ALA A 51 -3.22 11.78 26.21
N VAL A 52 -3.35 11.12 25.06
CA VAL A 52 -2.82 11.58 23.79
C VAL A 52 -3.89 12.42 23.09
N TYR A 53 -3.47 13.50 22.46
CA TYR A 53 -4.31 14.38 21.66
C TYR A 53 -3.75 14.47 20.24
N GLN A 54 -4.63 14.49 19.24
CA GLN A 54 -4.31 14.92 17.90
C GLN A 54 -4.72 16.38 17.72
N ILE A 55 -3.96 17.17 16.97
CA ILE A 55 -4.42 18.47 16.45
C ILE A 55 -5.27 18.25 15.19
N GLY A 56 -6.42 18.93 15.12
CA GLY A 56 -7.34 18.87 13.98
C GLY A 56 -7.05 19.94 12.92
N SER A 57 -7.64 19.76 11.74
CA SER A 57 -7.64 20.72 10.61
C SER A 57 -8.19 22.11 10.98
N ASP A 58 -8.98 22.17 12.05
CA ASP A 58 -9.63 23.34 12.62
C ASP A 58 -8.82 24.03 13.74
N GLY A 59 -7.63 23.52 14.06
CA GLY A 59 -6.76 24.02 15.13
C GLY A 59 -7.19 23.64 16.56
N LYS A 60 -8.14 22.72 16.74
CA LYS A 60 -8.52 22.19 18.06
C LYS A 60 -7.75 20.92 18.43
N LYS A 61 -7.74 20.56 19.71
CA LYS A 61 -7.18 19.29 20.19
C LYS A 61 -8.27 18.22 20.41
N TYR A 62 -8.09 17.05 19.79
CA TYR A 62 -9.00 15.91 19.86
C TYR A 62 -8.37 14.80 20.70
N VAL A 63 -9.06 14.35 21.76
CA VAL A 63 -8.49 13.38 22.70
C VAL A 63 -8.72 11.95 22.22
N PHE A 64 -7.68 11.12 22.26
CA PHE A 64 -7.85 9.67 22.12
C PHE A 64 -8.43 9.10 23.43
N PRO A 65 -9.56 8.40 23.39
CA PRO A 65 -10.23 7.93 24.61
C PRO A 65 -9.46 6.81 25.31
N ASP A 66 -8.83 5.93 24.52
CA ASP A 66 -8.04 4.79 24.99
C ASP A 66 -6.99 4.37 23.95
N ALA A 67 -6.10 3.46 24.37
CA ALA A 67 -5.03 2.93 23.54
C ALA A 67 -5.52 2.00 22.41
N LYS A 68 -6.75 1.47 22.47
CA LYS A 68 -7.30 0.61 21.41
C LYS A 68 -7.71 1.47 20.21
N THR A 69 -8.44 2.54 20.50
CA THR A 69 -8.87 3.57 19.55
C THR A 69 -7.66 4.22 18.89
N TYR A 70 -6.64 4.59 19.68
CA TYR A 70 -5.35 5.05 19.15
C TYR A 70 -4.70 4.03 18.20
N GLY A 71 -4.70 2.74 18.58
CA GLY A 71 -4.22 1.63 17.78
C GLY A 71 -4.98 1.35 16.46
N THR A 72 -6.09 2.05 16.21
CA THR A 72 -6.76 2.01 14.89
C THR A 72 -6.22 3.05 13.90
N TRP A 73 -5.48 4.05 14.38
CA TRP A 73 -4.89 5.12 13.57
C TRP A 73 -3.35 5.01 13.49
N HIS A 74 -2.69 4.54 14.55
CA HIS A 74 -1.23 4.56 14.68
C HIS A 74 -0.70 3.26 15.31
N ASP A 75 0.49 2.81 14.91
CA ASP A 75 1.08 1.54 15.40
C ASP A 75 1.59 1.62 16.83
N ASP A 76 2.26 2.72 17.19
CA ASP A 76 2.82 2.94 18.52
C ASP A 76 2.85 4.42 18.92
N PHE A 77 3.41 4.70 20.10
CA PHE A 77 3.51 6.06 20.65
C PHE A 77 4.80 6.82 20.26
N SER A 78 5.56 6.35 19.26
CA SER A 78 6.83 6.97 18.83
C SER A 78 6.66 8.41 18.33
N GLN A 79 5.53 8.69 17.67
CA GLN A 79 5.19 9.99 17.10
C GLN A 79 4.60 10.98 18.12
N VAL A 80 4.39 10.59 19.38
CA VAL A 80 3.70 11.42 20.39
C VAL A 80 4.67 12.27 21.20
N GLU A 81 4.68 13.58 20.94
CA GLU A 81 5.56 14.54 21.61
C GLU A 81 5.09 14.93 23.03
N GLU A 82 6.04 15.27 23.90
CA GLU A 82 5.79 15.68 25.28
C GLU A 82 5.84 17.21 25.45
N VAL A 83 4.64 17.81 25.52
CA VAL A 83 4.42 19.26 25.60
C VAL A 83 4.16 19.71 27.05
N GLU A 84 4.47 20.98 27.37
CA GLU A 84 4.12 21.53 28.68
C GLU A 84 2.59 21.74 28.79
N LEU A 85 2.01 21.66 30.00
CA LEU A 85 0.55 21.77 30.14
C LEU A 85 0.01 23.11 29.60
N ALA A 86 0.71 24.22 29.86
CA ALA A 86 0.35 25.55 29.37
C ALA A 86 0.52 25.73 27.85
N GLU A 87 1.08 24.74 27.16
CA GLU A 87 1.17 24.68 25.70
C GLU A 87 -0.08 23.99 25.12
N LEU A 88 -0.48 22.86 25.73
CA LEU A 88 -1.72 22.14 25.44
C LEU A 88 -2.99 22.96 25.77
N ASP A 89 -2.90 23.85 26.76
CA ASP A 89 -3.98 24.77 27.14
C ASP A 89 -4.21 25.91 26.11
N ASN A 90 -3.36 26.07 25.08
CA ASN A 90 -3.58 27.04 24.00
C ASN A 90 -4.55 26.56 22.90
N TYR A 91 -4.86 25.26 22.88
CA TYR A 91 -5.72 24.63 21.88
C TYR A 91 -7.10 24.36 22.49
N ASP A 92 -8.17 24.82 21.87
CA ASP A 92 -9.54 24.51 22.34
C ASP A 92 -9.82 23.00 22.23
N ASP A 93 -10.66 22.47 23.13
CA ASP A 93 -11.07 21.05 23.08
C ASP A 93 -12.03 20.82 21.91
N GLY A 94 -11.63 19.98 20.94
CA GLY A 94 -12.41 19.70 19.73
C GLY A 94 -13.37 18.52 19.85
N GLY A 95 -13.03 17.52 20.66
CA GLY A 95 -13.85 16.32 20.82
C GLY A 95 -13.02 15.09 21.21
N ILE A 96 -13.59 13.91 20.94
CA ILE A 96 -12.99 12.60 21.18
C ILE A 96 -12.76 11.93 19.82
N VAL A 97 -11.56 11.41 19.59
CA VAL A 97 -11.22 10.64 18.39
C VAL A 97 -12.01 9.32 18.39
N THR A 98 -12.66 9.01 17.27
CA THR A 98 -13.36 7.73 17.04
C THR A 98 -12.41 6.65 16.53
N VAL A 99 -12.86 5.40 16.53
CA VAL A 99 -12.24 4.30 15.78
C VAL A 99 -12.09 4.69 14.30
N GLN A 100 -10.94 4.41 13.68
CA GLN A 100 -10.70 4.73 12.27
C GLN A 100 -11.80 4.10 11.39
N PRO A 101 -12.44 4.86 10.48
CA PRO A 101 -13.45 4.34 9.55
C PRO A 101 -12.96 3.08 8.83
N GLY A 102 -13.78 2.05 8.78
CA GLY A 102 -13.44 0.75 8.18
C GLY A 102 -12.35 -0.09 8.88
N SER A 103 -11.73 0.37 9.99
CA SER A 103 -10.69 -0.41 10.69
C SER A 103 -11.23 -1.54 11.56
N LYS A 104 -12.22 -1.21 12.39
CA LYS A 104 -12.86 -2.12 13.34
C LYS A 104 -14.37 -2.04 13.23
N LEU A 105 -15.00 -3.15 13.60
CA LEU A 105 -16.39 -3.18 13.98
C LEU A 105 -16.48 -2.77 15.45
N ILE A 106 -17.56 -2.13 15.90
CA ILE A 106 -17.71 -1.76 17.31
C ILE A 106 -19.01 -2.26 17.92
N THR A 107 -18.95 -2.48 19.23
CA THR A 107 -20.10 -2.73 20.11
C THR A 107 -19.85 -2.06 21.46
N HIS A 108 -20.77 -2.21 22.42
CA HIS A 108 -20.56 -1.75 23.80
C HIS A 108 -21.35 -2.64 24.79
N PRO A 109 -20.97 -2.73 26.07
CA PRO A 109 -21.54 -3.70 27.03
C PRO A 109 -23.04 -3.56 27.37
N ASN A 110 -23.74 -2.59 26.77
CA ASN A 110 -25.18 -2.36 26.96
C ASN A 110 -26.00 -2.60 25.67
N THR A 111 -25.42 -3.21 24.64
CA THR A 111 -26.12 -3.65 23.42
C THR A 111 -25.71 -5.07 23.03
N ALA A 112 -26.49 -5.69 22.14
CA ALA A 112 -26.11 -6.92 21.41
C ALA A 112 -25.87 -6.66 19.92
N LYS A 113 -25.96 -5.39 19.49
CA LYS A 113 -25.72 -4.95 18.11
C LYS A 113 -24.24 -4.71 17.86
N VAL A 114 -23.78 -5.02 16.66
CA VAL A 114 -22.46 -4.68 16.14
C VAL A 114 -22.64 -3.67 15.00
N TYR A 115 -21.71 -2.73 14.89
CA TYR A 115 -21.74 -1.67 13.88
C TYR A 115 -20.43 -1.60 13.12
N ALA A 116 -20.50 -1.29 11.83
CA ALA A 116 -19.35 -0.79 11.09
C ALA A 116 -19.24 0.73 11.28
N VAL A 117 -18.01 1.23 11.43
CA VAL A 117 -17.72 2.65 11.63
C VAL A 117 -17.40 3.31 10.27
N GLY A 118 -18.15 4.33 9.92
CA GLY A 118 -17.89 5.23 8.79
C GLY A 118 -17.18 6.51 9.21
N GLU A 119 -16.87 7.35 8.22
CA GLU A 119 -16.39 8.73 8.43
C GLU A 119 -17.31 9.54 9.37
N GLY A 120 -16.73 10.55 10.04
CA GLY A 120 -17.45 11.34 11.05
C GLY A 120 -17.87 10.59 12.33
N GLY A 121 -17.62 9.28 12.44
CA GLY A 121 -18.13 8.44 13.51
C GLY A 121 -19.55 7.91 13.25
N GLU A 122 -19.99 7.87 12.00
CA GLU A 122 -21.26 7.25 11.63
C GLU A 122 -21.26 5.74 11.89
N LEU A 123 -22.40 5.19 12.31
CA LEU A 123 -22.57 3.79 12.65
C LEU A 123 -23.68 3.13 11.84
N PHE A 124 -23.27 2.16 11.03
CA PHE A 124 -24.14 1.32 10.21
C PHE A 124 -24.27 -0.05 10.88
N HIS A 125 -25.50 -0.52 11.07
CA HIS A 125 -25.78 -1.76 11.79
C HIS A 125 -25.43 -3.00 10.97
N ILE A 126 -24.76 -3.99 11.56
CA ILE A 126 -24.62 -5.30 10.92
C ILE A 126 -25.90 -6.12 11.20
N PRO A 127 -26.69 -6.48 10.17
CA PRO A 127 -28.01 -7.08 10.37
C PRO A 127 -27.95 -8.51 10.93
N ASP A 128 -26.98 -9.30 10.48
CA ASP A 128 -26.77 -10.68 10.90
C ASP A 128 -25.32 -11.18 10.72
N GLU A 129 -25.03 -12.33 11.32
CA GLU A 129 -23.72 -13.00 11.26
C GLU A 129 -23.33 -13.43 9.85
N ALA A 130 -24.28 -13.80 8.99
CA ALA A 130 -24.00 -14.17 7.60
C ALA A 130 -23.51 -12.98 6.76
N THR A 131 -24.06 -11.79 7.00
CA THR A 131 -23.59 -10.53 6.42
C THR A 131 -22.21 -10.16 6.95
N ALA A 132 -21.96 -10.39 8.25
CA ALA A 132 -20.66 -10.18 8.87
C ALA A 132 -19.57 -11.09 8.27
N GLU A 133 -19.83 -12.40 8.18
CA GLU A 133 -18.94 -13.40 7.57
C GLU A 133 -18.69 -13.11 6.08
N LYS A 134 -19.72 -12.68 5.35
CA LYS A 134 -19.61 -12.37 3.91
C LYS A 134 -18.71 -11.18 3.63
N LEU A 135 -18.86 -10.10 4.41
CA LEU A 135 -18.12 -8.85 4.17
C LEU A 135 -16.75 -8.85 4.84
N TYR A 136 -16.64 -9.33 6.08
CA TYR A 136 -15.45 -9.25 6.94
C TYR A 136 -14.79 -10.63 7.22
N GLY A 137 -15.26 -11.69 6.55
CA GLY A 137 -14.72 -13.05 6.66
C GLY A 137 -15.13 -13.82 7.92
N GLU A 138 -14.86 -15.12 7.96
CA GLU A 138 -15.09 -16.00 9.13
C GLU A 138 -14.42 -15.49 10.44
N GLY A 139 -13.42 -14.61 10.31
CA GLY A 139 -12.72 -13.99 11.44
C GLY A 139 -13.40 -12.75 12.03
N TRP A 140 -14.51 -12.25 11.46
CA TRP A 140 -15.10 -10.93 11.75
C TRP A 140 -15.30 -10.63 13.25
N SER A 141 -15.68 -11.64 14.04
CA SER A 141 -15.96 -11.49 15.47
C SER A 141 -14.73 -11.15 16.31
N LYS A 142 -13.51 -11.45 15.81
CA LYS A 142 -12.23 -11.03 16.41
C LYS A 142 -11.87 -9.57 16.07
N ASN A 143 -12.63 -8.94 15.19
CA ASN A 143 -12.44 -7.57 14.73
C ASN A 143 -13.50 -6.60 15.30
N VAL A 144 -14.34 -7.10 16.22
CA VAL A 144 -15.27 -6.29 17.02
C VAL A 144 -14.56 -5.77 18.26
N GLU A 145 -14.66 -4.47 18.48
CA GLU A 145 -14.08 -3.79 19.64
C GLU A 145 -15.17 -3.25 20.59
N ASP A 146 -14.94 -3.39 21.89
CA ASP A 146 -15.81 -2.84 22.95
C ASP A 146 -15.38 -1.39 23.25
N VAL A 147 -16.28 -0.43 22.98
CA VAL A 147 -16.11 0.98 23.36
C VAL A 147 -16.96 1.33 24.59
N ASP A 148 -16.57 2.39 25.31
CA ASP A 148 -17.33 2.86 26.48
C ASP A 148 -18.74 3.36 26.08
N PRO A 149 -19.83 2.98 26.78
CA PRO A 149 -21.18 3.42 26.46
C PRO A 149 -21.41 4.94 26.53
N GLY A 150 -20.61 5.68 27.32
CA GLY A 150 -20.62 7.13 27.34
C GLY A 150 -20.07 7.70 26.04
N ILE A 151 -18.86 7.29 25.66
CA ILE A 151 -18.21 7.70 24.39
C ILE A 151 -19.07 7.30 23.18
N PHE A 152 -19.64 6.09 23.17
CA PHE A 152 -20.59 5.64 22.16
C PHE A 152 -21.78 6.60 22.01
N SER A 153 -22.25 7.19 23.12
CA SER A 153 -23.39 8.13 23.12
C SER A 153 -23.03 9.59 22.80
N THR A 154 -21.76 9.97 22.84
CA THR A 154 -21.30 11.36 22.61
C THR A 154 -20.54 11.59 21.31
N SER A 155 -19.98 10.52 20.74
CA SER A 155 -18.94 10.62 19.69
C SER A 155 -19.25 9.77 18.45
N TYR A 156 -20.39 9.08 18.42
CA TYR A 156 -20.82 8.27 17.30
C TYR A 156 -22.29 8.53 16.96
N THR A 157 -22.63 8.49 15.67
CA THR A 157 -23.98 8.80 15.16
C THR A 157 -24.57 7.57 14.46
N ASN A 158 -25.63 7.00 15.03
CA ASN A 158 -26.30 5.83 14.43
C ASN A 158 -27.25 6.27 13.31
N THR A 159 -26.88 5.98 12.06
CA THR A 159 -27.60 6.38 10.83
C THR A 159 -29.00 5.75 10.71
N GLN A 160 -29.30 4.72 11.51
CA GLN A 160 -30.43 3.80 11.38
C GLN A 160 -30.37 2.89 10.14
N GLU A 161 -29.25 2.90 9.41
CA GLU A 161 -29.05 2.05 8.23
C GLU A 161 -28.29 0.76 8.57
N GLU A 162 -28.33 -0.21 7.65
CA GLU A 162 -27.68 -1.51 7.80
C GLU A 162 -26.62 -1.72 6.72
N VAL A 163 -25.50 -2.38 7.08
CA VAL A 163 -24.36 -2.65 6.18
C VAL A 163 -24.74 -3.73 5.17
N SER A 164 -24.40 -3.54 3.89
CA SER A 164 -24.57 -4.53 2.83
C SER A 164 -23.69 -4.23 1.61
N GLU A 165 -23.78 -5.00 0.52
CA GLU A 165 -23.00 -4.80 -0.73
C GLU A 165 -23.20 -3.51 -1.54
N GLU A 166 -24.31 -2.78 -1.60
CA GLU A 166 -25.57 -2.77 -0.85
C GLU A 166 -25.64 -1.42 -0.10
N ASN A 167 -24.80 -1.27 0.93
CA ASN A 167 -24.59 -0.03 1.67
C ASN A 167 -23.31 -0.16 2.52
N LEU A 168 -22.19 0.36 2.03
CA LEU A 168 -20.91 0.37 2.73
C LEU A 168 -20.62 1.76 3.30
N PRO A 169 -20.19 1.88 4.58
CA PRO A 169 -19.85 3.17 5.17
C PRO A 169 -18.73 3.89 4.43
N GLU A 170 -18.78 5.22 4.41
CA GLU A 170 -17.67 6.05 3.90
C GLU A 170 -16.38 5.77 4.70
N GLY A 171 -15.25 5.69 4.01
CA GLY A 171 -13.97 5.26 4.55
C GLY A 171 -13.73 3.74 4.56
N THR A 172 -14.67 2.92 4.07
CA THR A 172 -14.49 1.45 3.93
C THR A 172 -13.50 1.11 2.82
N LEU A 173 -12.53 0.25 3.11
CA LEU A 173 -11.62 -0.33 2.12
C LEU A 173 -12.26 -1.62 1.55
N VAL A 174 -12.31 -1.77 0.23
CA VAL A 174 -12.92 -2.93 -0.45
C VAL A 174 -11.97 -3.61 -1.43
N ASN A 175 -12.15 -4.92 -1.63
CA ASN A 175 -11.41 -5.77 -2.58
C ASN A 175 -12.41 -6.43 -3.55
N GLU A 176 -12.22 -6.23 -4.85
CA GLU A 176 -13.09 -6.76 -5.91
C GLU A 176 -12.66 -8.21 -6.27
N GLU A 177 -13.52 -9.19 -6.01
CA GLU A 177 -13.17 -10.64 -6.01
C GLU A 177 -12.57 -11.16 -7.34
N GLU A 178 -12.82 -10.48 -8.47
CA GLU A 178 -12.35 -10.89 -9.80
C GLU A 178 -10.98 -10.31 -10.19
N THR A 179 -10.56 -9.17 -9.61
CA THR A 179 -9.36 -8.42 -10.04
C THR A 179 -8.30 -8.29 -8.95
N ASP A 180 -8.64 -8.59 -7.70
CA ASP A 180 -7.84 -8.30 -6.50
C ASP A 180 -7.56 -6.79 -6.27
N GLU A 181 -8.15 -5.89 -7.08
CA GLU A 181 -8.02 -4.44 -6.96
C GLU A 181 -8.61 -3.93 -5.64
N LEU A 182 -7.92 -2.97 -5.01
CA LEU A 182 -8.37 -2.30 -3.78
C LEU A 182 -8.95 -0.92 -4.10
N PHE A 183 -10.13 -0.63 -3.53
CA PHE A 183 -10.76 0.68 -3.61
C PHE A 183 -11.12 1.20 -2.22
N LEU A 184 -11.00 2.50 -1.99
CA LEU A 184 -11.61 3.18 -0.85
C LEU A 184 -13.01 3.66 -1.26
N ILE A 185 -14.04 3.34 -0.47
CA ILE A 185 -15.36 3.96 -0.58
C ILE A 185 -15.28 5.34 0.08
N GLN A 186 -15.50 6.41 -0.69
CA GLN A 186 -15.50 7.79 -0.20
C GLN A 186 -16.35 8.69 -1.11
N ASP A 187 -17.10 9.61 -0.51
CA ASP A 187 -17.99 10.58 -1.21
C ASP A 187 -19.00 9.91 -2.16
N GLY A 188 -19.57 8.77 -1.76
CA GLY A 188 -20.49 7.97 -2.56
C GLY A 188 -19.84 7.28 -3.78
N LYS A 189 -18.51 7.20 -3.83
CA LYS A 189 -17.73 6.68 -4.97
C LYS A 189 -16.70 5.64 -4.54
N LYS A 190 -16.19 4.88 -5.52
CA LYS A 190 -15.03 4.00 -5.33
C LYS A 190 -13.77 4.66 -5.87
N ARG A 191 -12.75 4.82 -5.03
CA ARG A 191 -11.45 5.43 -5.35
C ARG A 191 -10.40 4.33 -5.43
N GLU A 192 -9.79 4.10 -6.58
CA GLU A 192 -8.74 3.06 -6.72
C GLU A 192 -7.51 3.41 -5.87
N VAL A 193 -7.00 2.45 -5.10
CA VAL A 193 -5.87 2.66 -4.17
C VAL A 193 -4.56 2.26 -4.85
N LYS A 194 -3.73 3.24 -5.22
CA LYS A 194 -2.40 2.99 -5.78
C LYS A 194 -1.42 2.53 -4.67
N PRO A 195 -0.38 1.74 -4.97
CA PRO A 195 0.47 1.12 -3.93
C PRO A 195 1.16 2.15 -3.03
N TYR A 196 1.71 3.23 -3.60
CA TYR A 196 2.32 4.33 -2.84
C TYR A 196 1.39 4.93 -1.77
N ALA A 197 0.10 5.07 -2.10
CA ALA A 197 -0.88 5.67 -1.21
C ALA A 197 -1.38 4.71 -0.12
N TYR A 198 -1.14 3.40 -0.24
CA TYR A 198 -1.71 2.40 0.65
C TYR A 198 -1.22 2.55 2.09
N GLY A 199 0.09 2.47 2.28
CA GLY A 199 0.72 2.64 3.59
C GLY A 199 0.67 4.09 4.10
N GLN A 200 0.88 5.05 3.20
CA GLN A 200 0.84 6.49 3.51
C GLN A 200 -0.54 6.98 4.02
N ASN A 201 -1.60 6.19 3.81
CA ASN A 201 -2.95 6.46 4.32
C ASN A 201 -3.41 5.48 5.43
N ASN A 202 -2.49 4.73 6.06
CA ASN A 202 -2.77 3.76 7.12
C ASN A 202 -3.84 2.72 6.71
N LEU A 203 -3.85 2.30 5.43
CA LEU A 203 -4.85 1.36 4.88
C LEU A 203 -4.54 -0.12 5.20
N ASP A 204 -3.34 -0.41 5.68
CA ASP A 204 -2.96 -1.66 6.35
C ASP A 204 -3.82 -1.95 7.60
N LYS A 205 -4.27 -0.89 8.28
CA LYS A 205 -5.10 -0.95 9.50
C LYS A 205 -6.59 -1.17 9.21
N LYS A 206 -7.00 -0.97 7.95
CA LYS A 206 -8.40 -1.13 7.53
C LYS A 206 -8.75 -2.59 7.31
N SER A 207 -9.96 -2.95 7.71
CA SER A 207 -10.58 -4.22 7.33
C SER A 207 -11.03 -4.14 5.88
N VAL A 208 -10.54 -5.07 5.05
CA VAL A 208 -10.85 -5.09 3.63
C VAL A 208 -12.17 -5.84 3.41
N VAL A 209 -13.23 -5.12 3.05
CA VAL A 209 -14.53 -5.73 2.77
C VAL A 209 -14.51 -6.42 1.40
N LYS A 210 -14.89 -7.69 1.36
CA LYS A 210 -14.97 -8.46 0.11
C LYS A 210 -16.30 -8.22 -0.60
N VAL A 211 -16.21 -7.94 -1.91
CA VAL A 211 -17.34 -7.59 -2.76
C VAL A 211 -17.12 -8.11 -4.17
N LYS A 212 -18.20 -8.62 -4.78
CA LYS A 212 -18.09 -9.31 -6.08
C LYS A 212 -17.82 -8.35 -7.22
N GLN A 213 -18.63 -7.29 -7.30
CA GLN A 213 -18.55 -6.26 -8.33
C GLN A 213 -18.97 -4.93 -7.70
N ILE A 214 -18.06 -3.97 -7.67
CA ILE A 214 -18.32 -2.61 -7.12
C ILE A 214 -18.76 -1.67 -8.26
N LYS A 215 -18.31 -1.99 -9.49
CA LYS A 215 -18.45 -1.18 -10.72
C LYS A 215 -19.91 -0.85 -11.12
N GLU A 216 -20.91 -1.64 -10.71
CA GLU A 216 -22.33 -1.35 -10.99
C GLU A 216 -23.00 -0.39 -9.98
N LYS A 217 -22.37 -0.17 -8.81
CA LYS A 217 -23.01 0.54 -7.68
C LYS A 217 -22.34 1.86 -7.32
N TYR A 218 -21.01 1.86 -7.19
CA TYR A 218 -20.24 3.05 -6.84
C TYR A 218 -19.53 3.57 -8.09
N GLU A 219 -19.83 4.81 -8.50
CA GLU A 219 -19.12 5.45 -9.62
C GLU A 219 -17.61 5.56 -9.29
N LEU A 220 -16.77 5.52 -10.34
CA LEU A 220 -15.33 5.70 -10.17
C LEU A 220 -15.03 7.14 -9.76
N GLY A 221 -14.35 7.29 -8.63
CA GLY A 221 -13.88 8.56 -8.10
C GLY A 221 -12.49 8.94 -8.61
N GLU A 222 -11.93 10.00 -8.02
CA GLU A 222 -10.51 10.31 -8.14
C GLU A 222 -9.69 9.19 -7.49
N GLU A 223 -8.62 8.73 -8.13
CA GLU A 223 -7.72 7.72 -7.56
C GLU A 223 -7.12 8.20 -6.23
N LEU A 224 -6.88 7.29 -5.29
CA LEU A 224 -6.09 7.56 -4.09
C LEU A 224 -4.63 7.26 -4.44
N LYS A 225 -3.92 8.29 -4.91
CA LYS A 225 -2.54 8.22 -5.44
C LYS A 225 -1.46 8.84 -4.54
N MET A 226 -1.84 9.46 -3.42
CA MET A 226 -0.97 10.20 -2.50
C MET A 226 -1.47 10.08 -1.05
N PRO A 227 -0.68 10.44 -0.02
CA PRO A 227 -1.19 10.70 1.32
C PRO A 227 -2.29 11.78 1.30
N GLU A 228 -3.41 11.52 1.99
CA GLU A 228 -4.53 12.44 2.14
C GLU A 228 -4.98 12.48 3.61
N THR A 229 -4.98 13.66 4.24
CA THR A 229 -5.19 13.78 5.70
C THR A 229 -6.62 13.48 6.16
N ARG A 230 -7.60 13.49 5.26
CA ARG A 230 -8.95 12.95 5.53
C ARG A 230 -8.94 11.43 5.78
N VAL A 231 -7.95 10.72 5.26
CA VAL A 231 -7.88 9.24 5.28
C VAL A 231 -6.84 8.73 6.28
N SER A 232 -5.66 9.38 6.34
CA SER A 232 -4.53 8.93 7.15
C SER A 232 -4.67 9.21 8.65
N GLN A 233 -5.39 10.26 9.04
CA GLN A 233 -5.51 10.78 10.41
C GLN A 233 -6.96 11.16 10.75
N TYR A 234 -7.27 11.36 12.03
CA TYR A 234 -8.63 11.76 12.42
C TYR A 234 -8.92 13.19 11.94
N ASN A 235 -9.93 13.35 11.11
CA ASN A 235 -10.39 14.66 10.62
C ASN A 235 -11.84 14.92 11.08
N PRO A 236 -12.13 16.04 11.77
CA PRO A 236 -13.49 16.45 12.11
C PRO A 236 -14.21 17.01 10.85
N ILE A 237 -14.81 16.10 10.08
CA ILE A 237 -15.49 16.44 8.82
C ILE A 237 -16.67 17.39 9.04
N GLU A 238 -16.71 18.46 8.25
CA GLU A 238 -17.82 19.42 8.15
C GLU A 238 -18.41 19.40 6.72
N GLU A 239 -19.71 19.70 6.57
CA GLU A 239 -20.47 19.55 5.31
C GLU A 239 -19.90 20.33 4.10
N ASP A 240 -19.12 21.40 4.34
CA ASP A 240 -18.49 22.24 3.31
C ASP A 240 -16.96 22.19 3.32
N GLU A 241 -16.36 21.16 3.93
CA GLU A 241 -14.91 20.99 3.89
C GLU A 241 -14.39 20.73 2.46
N THR A 242 -13.28 21.37 2.13
CA THR A 242 -12.61 21.27 0.83
C THR A 242 -11.13 20.96 1.03
N PHE A 243 -10.52 20.32 0.05
CA PHE A 243 -9.15 19.79 0.15
C PHE A 243 -8.27 20.34 -0.97
N VAL A 244 -6.99 20.54 -0.67
CA VAL A 244 -5.98 21.09 -1.58
C VAL A 244 -4.74 20.23 -1.61
N VAL A 245 -4.10 20.13 -2.78
CA VAL A 245 -2.82 19.42 -2.93
C VAL A 245 -1.67 20.39 -2.64
N ILE A 246 -0.73 19.94 -1.80
CA ILE A 246 0.50 20.65 -1.44
C ILE A 246 1.72 19.77 -1.65
N CYS A 247 2.88 20.43 -1.73
CA CYS A 247 4.19 19.84 -1.63
C CYS A 247 4.73 20.12 -0.23
N HIS A 248 4.57 19.14 0.66
CA HIS A 248 4.97 19.16 2.04
C HIS A 248 6.49 18.95 2.20
N GLN A 249 7.11 19.67 3.14
CA GLN A 249 8.52 19.58 3.52
C GLN A 249 8.62 19.13 4.98
N PRO A 250 8.69 17.81 5.26
CA PRO A 250 8.67 17.31 6.64
C PRO A 250 9.76 17.94 7.52
N ILE A 251 9.38 18.56 8.64
CA ILE A 251 10.29 19.16 9.63
C ILE A 251 10.92 18.05 10.52
N THR A 252 11.45 17.02 9.88
CA THR A 252 12.16 15.89 10.49
C THR A 252 13.63 15.91 10.07
N SER A 253 14.43 14.95 10.54
CA SER A 253 15.86 14.86 10.16
C SER A 253 16.11 14.64 8.66
N ASN A 254 15.07 14.32 7.88
CA ASN A 254 15.14 14.10 6.42
C ASN A 254 14.46 15.24 5.63
N ALA A 255 14.71 16.50 6.01
CA ALA A 255 14.17 17.74 5.40
C ALA A 255 14.66 18.03 3.96
N ASN A 256 14.86 16.99 3.14
CA ASN A 256 15.13 17.03 1.69
C ASN A 256 14.30 15.98 0.92
N ASN A 257 13.23 15.44 1.50
CA ASN A 257 12.33 14.48 0.83
C ASN A 257 10.90 15.04 0.67
N PRO A 258 10.66 15.93 -0.32
CA PRO A 258 9.36 16.54 -0.57
C PRO A 258 8.23 15.51 -0.74
N GLN A 259 7.08 15.74 -0.10
CA GLN A 259 5.90 14.87 -0.18
C GLN A 259 4.71 15.58 -0.82
N THR A 260 4.25 15.08 -1.97
CA THR A 260 2.94 15.48 -2.51
C THR A 260 1.85 14.88 -1.62
N MET A 261 1.00 15.72 -1.03
CA MET A 261 -0.13 15.27 -0.20
C MET A 261 -1.36 16.17 -0.35
N LYS A 262 -2.52 15.65 0.05
CA LYS A 262 -3.81 16.35 0.01
C LYS A 262 -4.26 16.68 1.44
N ILE A 263 -4.37 17.97 1.75
CA ILE A 263 -4.68 18.47 3.09
C ILE A 263 -6.03 19.20 3.12
N SER A 264 -6.58 19.43 4.32
CA SER A 264 -7.73 20.33 4.47
C SER A 264 -7.38 21.76 4.03
N GLN A 265 -8.28 22.42 3.32
CA GLN A 265 -8.16 23.83 2.96
C GLN A 265 -8.04 24.73 4.21
N LYS A 266 -8.53 24.28 5.37
CA LYS A 266 -8.36 24.98 6.66
C LYS A 266 -6.89 24.99 7.12
N ALA A 267 -6.19 23.87 6.96
CA ALA A 267 -4.80 23.72 7.41
C ALA A 267 -3.76 24.37 6.47
N LEU A 268 -4.13 24.75 5.25
CA LEU A 268 -3.21 25.33 4.26
C LEU A 268 -2.39 26.52 4.81
N GLU A 269 -2.98 27.39 5.64
CA GLU A 269 -2.22 28.51 6.22
C GLU A 269 -1.13 28.05 7.20
N ALA A 270 -1.36 26.98 7.97
CA ALA A 270 -0.33 26.40 8.84
C ALA A 270 0.81 25.77 8.02
N HIS A 271 0.47 24.93 7.04
CA HIS A 271 1.45 24.30 6.13
C HIS A 271 2.32 25.33 5.39
N LEU A 272 1.72 26.38 4.82
CA LEU A 272 2.48 27.45 4.13
C LEU A 272 3.38 28.26 5.09
N ASN A 273 2.99 28.43 6.36
CA ASN A 273 3.84 29.06 7.38
C ASN A 273 5.00 28.15 7.82
N HIS A 274 4.88 26.83 7.64
CA HIS A 274 5.86 25.83 8.06
C HIS A 274 6.89 25.49 6.96
N GLY A 275 6.66 25.92 5.72
CA GLY A 275 7.63 25.84 4.61
C GLY A 275 7.10 25.15 3.35
N ASP A 276 5.85 24.68 3.36
CA ASP A 276 5.25 23.93 2.27
C ASP A 276 4.88 24.83 1.08
N ALA A 277 4.64 24.21 -0.08
CA ALA A 277 4.22 24.91 -1.30
C ALA A 277 2.86 24.38 -1.81
N LEU A 278 2.07 25.24 -2.45
CA LEU A 278 0.80 24.83 -3.08
C LEU A 278 1.05 24.15 -4.43
N GLY A 279 0.38 23.02 -4.68
CA GLY A 279 0.56 22.16 -5.87
C GLY A 279 1.40 20.91 -5.58
N GLU A 280 1.53 20.03 -6.56
CA GLU A 280 2.33 18.80 -6.45
C GLU A 280 3.84 19.13 -6.34
N CYS A 281 4.61 18.27 -5.68
CA CYS A 281 6.07 18.39 -5.67
C CYS A 281 6.68 18.18 -7.07
N PRO A 282 7.88 18.72 -7.34
CA PRO A 282 8.62 18.43 -8.56
C PRO A 282 8.77 16.93 -8.79
N ASP A 283 8.56 16.48 -10.02
CA ASP A 283 8.30 15.08 -10.36
C ASP A 283 9.35 14.11 -9.81
N GLN A 284 8.89 13.10 -9.08
CA GLN A 284 9.67 11.88 -8.88
C GLN A 284 9.39 10.96 -10.08
N GLU A 285 10.29 11.00 -11.07
CA GLU A 285 10.23 10.11 -12.24
C GLU A 285 10.45 8.65 -11.78
N TYR A 286 9.35 7.90 -11.65
CA TYR A 286 9.41 6.45 -11.46
C TYR A 286 9.80 5.77 -12.78
N PRO A 287 10.79 4.86 -12.78
CA PRO A 287 11.17 4.13 -13.99
C PRO A 287 10.10 3.10 -14.37
N GLU A 288 9.55 3.22 -15.57
CA GLU A 288 8.75 2.15 -16.19
C GLU A 288 9.57 0.85 -16.23
N PRO A 289 9.01 -0.32 -15.85
CA PRO A 289 9.74 -1.58 -15.85
C PRO A 289 10.15 -2.00 -17.27
N GLU A 290 11.38 -2.53 -17.42
CA GLU A 290 11.89 -2.92 -18.75
C GLU A 290 11.09 -4.11 -19.33
N ASP A 291 10.38 -3.84 -20.43
CA ASP A 291 9.27 -4.62 -20.99
C ASP A 291 9.71 -5.88 -21.79
N THR A 292 10.71 -6.60 -21.29
CA THR A 292 11.24 -7.83 -21.93
C THR A 292 11.25 -9.00 -20.95
N CYS A 293 10.10 -9.66 -20.80
CA CYS A 293 10.00 -10.88 -20.02
C CYS A 293 9.45 -12.06 -20.84
N ASP A 294 10.18 -13.19 -20.82
CA ASP A 294 9.79 -14.41 -21.55
C ASP A 294 8.61 -15.13 -20.89
N ASN A 295 8.56 -15.13 -19.54
CA ASN A 295 7.51 -15.77 -18.76
C ASN A 295 7.38 -15.13 -17.38
N VAL A 296 6.19 -14.62 -17.08
CA VAL A 296 5.85 -13.99 -15.80
C VAL A 296 5.39 -15.07 -14.83
N VAL A 297 6.11 -15.22 -13.71
CA VAL A 297 5.80 -16.22 -12.68
C VAL A 297 5.33 -15.51 -11.41
N VAL A 298 4.21 -15.95 -10.85
CA VAL A 298 3.75 -15.51 -9.53
C VAL A 298 3.81 -16.70 -8.56
N ASP A 299 4.53 -16.56 -7.46
CA ASP A 299 4.54 -17.57 -6.39
C ASP A 299 4.33 -16.97 -5.00
N THR A 300 3.60 -17.73 -4.17
CA THR A 300 3.27 -17.36 -2.78
C THR A 300 4.27 -18.00 -1.83
N ARG A 301 4.87 -17.19 -0.96
CA ARG A 301 5.93 -17.57 -0.05
C ARG A 301 5.50 -17.27 1.39
N SER A 302 5.79 -18.18 2.30
CA SER A 302 5.70 -17.89 3.73
C SER A 302 6.76 -16.86 4.14
N ALA A 303 6.59 -16.24 5.30
CA ALA A 303 7.61 -15.41 5.94
C ALA A 303 9.00 -16.06 5.90
N ALA A 304 10.00 -15.31 5.45
CA ALA A 304 11.37 -15.81 5.24
C ALA A 304 12.09 -16.10 6.56
N GLY A 305 11.80 -15.31 7.61
CA GLY A 305 12.41 -15.42 8.92
C GLY A 305 13.78 -14.75 9.02
N GLY A 306 13.93 -13.83 9.96
CA GLY A 306 15.19 -13.14 10.24
C GLY A 306 15.07 -11.64 10.04
N THR A 307 16.08 -11.07 9.37
CA THR A 307 16.18 -9.64 9.01
C THR A 307 16.68 -9.47 7.57
N ALA A 308 16.66 -10.54 6.76
CA ALA A 308 17.39 -10.60 5.51
C ALA A 308 16.85 -9.63 4.45
N TRP A 309 15.56 -9.28 4.51
CA TRP A 309 14.94 -8.29 3.63
C TRP A 309 14.98 -6.88 4.22
N GLN A 310 14.98 -6.74 5.55
CA GLN A 310 15.28 -5.49 6.24
C GLN A 310 16.71 -5.02 5.94
N ASP A 311 17.69 -5.93 6.01
CA ASP A 311 19.12 -5.66 5.81
C ASP A 311 19.48 -5.23 4.37
N LEU A 312 18.58 -5.40 3.39
CA LEU A 312 18.74 -4.87 2.02
C LEU A 312 18.54 -3.35 1.94
N GLY A 313 17.80 -2.75 2.88
CA GLY A 313 17.39 -1.35 2.80
C GLY A 313 16.70 -1.02 1.48
N LEU A 314 17.34 -0.19 0.64
CA LEU A 314 16.85 0.26 -0.66
C LEU A 314 17.42 -0.50 -1.88
N ASP A 315 18.31 -1.50 -1.68
CA ASP A 315 19.06 -2.15 -2.76
C ASP A 315 18.23 -3.13 -3.62
N ILE A 316 17.64 -2.60 -4.69
CA ILE A 316 16.88 -3.37 -5.69
C ILE A 316 17.71 -4.40 -6.48
N SER A 317 19.04 -4.38 -6.38
CA SER A 317 19.92 -5.26 -7.18
C SER A 317 20.07 -6.68 -6.64
N ALA A 318 19.79 -6.89 -5.35
CA ALA A 318 19.85 -8.21 -4.72
C ALA A 318 18.85 -9.22 -5.30
N HIS A 319 17.70 -8.73 -5.78
CA HIS A 319 16.63 -9.53 -6.39
C HIS A 319 16.29 -9.01 -7.79
N PRO A 320 17.17 -9.21 -8.79
CA PRO A 320 17.03 -8.60 -10.10
C PRO A 320 15.79 -9.11 -10.86
N THR A 321 15.40 -10.38 -10.66
CA THR A 321 14.28 -11.03 -11.36
C THR A 321 12.90 -10.64 -10.84
N ILE A 322 12.75 -10.15 -9.60
CA ILE A 322 11.44 -9.72 -9.07
C ILE A 322 10.98 -8.46 -9.82
N THR A 323 9.77 -8.48 -10.36
CA THR A 323 9.16 -7.33 -11.07
C THR A 323 8.31 -6.51 -10.10
N ARG A 324 7.36 -7.17 -9.42
CA ARG A 324 6.45 -6.59 -8.44
C ARG A 324 6.12 -7.59 -7.33
N TYR A 325 5.57 -7.12 -6.22
CA TYR A 325 5.27 -7.95 -5.06
C TYR A 325 4.14 -7.40 -4.19
N ARG A 326 3.58 -8.23 -3.31
CA ARG A 326 2.59 -7.83 -2.32
C ARG A 326 2.67 -8.65 -1.03
N ILE A 327 2.15 -8.10 0.06
CA ILE A 327 2.20 -8.67 1.41
C ILE A 327 0.80 -9.10 1.83
N GLN A 328 0.69 -10.24 2.52
CA GLN A 328 -0.52 -10.62 3.25
C GLN A 328 -0.34 -10.23 4.71
N TRP A 329 -1.10 -9.23 5.16
CA TRP A 329 -1.08 -8.75 6.54
C TRP A 329 -1.64 -9.79 7.51
N PHE A 330 -1.39 -9.62 8.82
CA PHE A 330 -1.98 -10.48 9.87
C PHE A 330 -3.52 -10.47 9.92
N SER A 331 -4.17 -9.51 9.26
CA SER A 331 -5.62 -9.48 9.01
C SER A 331 -6.08 -10.53 7.98
N GLY A 332 -5.16 -11.16 7.24
CA GLY A 332 -5.41 -12.14 6.18
C GLY A 332 -5.57 -11.54 4.78
N TYR A 333 -5.57 -10.22 4.66
CA TYR A 333 -5.76 -9.50 3.39
C TYR A 333 -4.44 -9.11 2.73
N TRP A 334 -4.47 -9.02 1.41
CA TRP A 334 -3.33 -8.60 0.58
C TRP A 334 -3.26 -7.09 0.44
N SER A 335 -2.04 -6.55 0.41
CA SER A 335 -1.75 -5.20 -0.08
C SER A 335 -1.98 -5.09 -1.61
N PRO A 336 -1.95 -3.88 -2.18
CA PRO A 336 -1.70 -3.69 -3.60
C PRO A 336 -0.36 -4.34 -4.04
N TRP A 337 -0.20 -4.48 -5.35
CA TRP A 337 1.06 -4.90 -5.97
C TRP A 337 2.04 -3.72 -6.07
N TYR A 338 3.08 -3.72 -5.26
CA TYR A 338 4.20 -2.79 -5.33
C TYR A 338 5.17 -3.17 -6.46
N THR A 339 5.55 -2.22 -7.29
CA THR A 339 6.53 -2.38 -8.37
C THR A 339 7.94 -2.13 -7.83
N LYS A 340 8.84 -3.11 -7.97
CA LYS A 340 10.15 -3.10 -7.30
C LYS A 340 11.03 -1.95 -7.82
N GLY A 341 11.35 -1.01 -6.93
CA GLY A 341 12.14 0.18 -7.27
C GLY A 341 11.30 1.45 -7.47
N VAL A 342 9.99 1.31 -7.64
CA VAL A 342 9.05 2.37 -8.03
C VAL A 342 8.28 2.86 -6.79
N ASP A 343 7.12 2.27 -6.49
CA ASP A 343 6.16 2.73 -5.48
C ASP A 343 6.31 1.98 -4.14
N ASP A 344 7.48 1.38 -3.92
CA ASP A 344 7.73 0.35 -2.92
C ASP A 344 8.66 0.78 -1.77
N ILE A 345 8.72 2.08 -1.47
CA ILE A 345 9.40 2.62 -0.28
C ILE A 345 8.53 2.40 0.97
N ASP A 346 9.14 1.96 2.07
CA ASP A 346 8.44 1.73 3.33
C ASP A 346 8.02 3.05 4.00
N TRP A 347 6.77 3.12 4.44
CA TRP A 347 6.16 4.32 5.02
C TRP A 347 6.49 4.55 6.51
N VAL A 348 7.08 3.57 7.19
CA VAL A 348 7.49 3.67 8.61
C VAL A 348 8.98 4.01 8.72
N ASP A 349 9.82 3.51 7.81
CA ASP A 349 11.24 3.86 7.68
C ASP A 349 11.63 4.05 6.19
N PRO A 350 11.86 5.28 5.71
CA PRO A 350 12.19 5.53 4.30
C PRO A 350 13.59 5.03 3.89
N ASN A 351 14.36 4.41 4.79
CA ASN A 351 15.65 3.78 4.47
C ASN A 351 15.49 2.30 4.03
N ARG A 352 14.29 1.73 4.07
CA ARG A 352 13.99 0.36 3.59
C ARG A 352 12.84 0.35 2.58
N ARG A 353 12.74 -0.74 1.82
CA ARG A 353 11.59 -1.00 0.94
C ARG A 353 10.53 -1.85 1.65
N VAL A 354 9.31 -1.83 1.11
CA VAL A 354 8.16 -2.56 1.62
C VAL A 354 8.40 -4.07 1.69
N TRP A 355 9.32 -4.61 0.87
CA TRP A 355 9.77 -6.01 0.98
C TRP A 355 10.36 -6.39 2.35
N SER A 356 10.66 -5.45 3.23
CA SER A 356 11.23 -5.73 4.56
C SER A 356 10.26 -6.49 5.48
N TYR A 357 8.96 -6.45 5.19
CA TYR A 357 7.96 -7.32 5.83
C TYR A 357 7.99 -8.78 5.33
N PHE A 358 8.77 -9.13 4.31
CA PHE A 358 8.90 -10.54 3.90
C PHE A 358 9.59 -11.39 4.97
N ASP A 359 10.33 -10.78 5.89
CA ASP A 359 10.96 -11.47 7.02
C ASP A 359 9.93 -12.06 8.01
N ASP A 360 8.74 -11.45 8.17
CA ASP A 360 7.71 -11.86 9.14
C ASP A 360 6.30 -12.12 8.54
N HIS A 361 6.02 -11.68 7.32
CA HIS A 361 4.74 -11.88 6.62
C HIS A 361 4.81 -12.86 5.43
N THR A 362 3.70 -13.56 5.21
CA THR A 362 3.42 -14.24 3.94
C THR A 362 3.37 -13.20 2.81
N HIS A 363 4.03 -13.48 1.70
CA HIS A 363 4.16 -12.55 0.58
C HIS A 363 3.96 -13.27 -0.76
N GLN A 364 3.57 -12.51 -1.78
CA GLN A 364 3.57 -12.94 -3.17
C GLN A 364 4.59 -12.10 -3.92
N VAL A 365 5.41 -12.75 -4.74
CA VAL A 365 6.26 -12.06 -5.70
C VAL A 365 5.88 -12.48 -7.10
N GLU A 366 5.87 -11.50 -7.99
CA GLU A 366 5.99 -11.72 -9.41
C GLU A 366 7.48 -11.62 -9.77
N TRP A 367 7.95 -12.53 -10.60
CA TRP A 367 9.31 -12.49 -11.12
C TRP A 367 9.36 -12.97 -12.56
N CYS A 368 10.28 -12.36 -13.31
CA CYS A 368 10.53 -12.77 -14.68
C CYS A 368 11.41 -14.02 -14.72
N GLN A 369 10.92 -15.07 -15.37
CA GLN A 369 11.68 -16.26 -15.70
C GLN A 369 12.17 -16.18 -17.14
N THR A 370 13.49 -16.06 -17.34
CA THR A 370 14.10 -16.25 -18.65
C THR A 370 13.90 -17.69 -19.15
N ILE A 371 13.29 -17.86 -20.32
CA ILE A 371 13.09 -19.16 -20.96
C ILE A 371 14.21 -19.39 -21.97
N ASN A 372 15.25 -20.11 -21.55
CA ASN A 372 16.21 -20.67 -22.49
C ASN A 372 15.65 -21.93 -23.15
N ASP A 373 15.04 -21.74 -24.33
CA ASP A 373 14.57 -22.78 -25.25
C ASP A 373 15.47 -22.89 -26.51
N ASP A 374 16.77 -22.56 -26.38
CA ASP A 374 17.77 -22.83 -27.43
C ASP A 374 17.78 -24.32 -27.83
N MET A 375 17.91 -24.58 -29.13
CA MET A 375 17.96 -25.90 -29.75
C MET A 375 19.30 -26.18 -30.45
N SER A 376 20.28 -25.28 -30.34
CA SER A 376 21.59 -25.38 -31.03
C SER A 376 22.45 -26.59 -30.61
N ASP A 377 22.10 -27.25 -29.51
CA ASP A 377 22.64 -28.50 -28.99
C ASP A 377 22.04 -29.76 -29.64
N ILE A 378 20.90 -29.64 -30.34
CA ILE A 378 20.19 -30.75 -30.96
C ILE A 378 20.61 -30.90 -32.43
N THR A 379 20.78 -32.14 -32.89
CA THR A 379 21.01 -32.46 -34.31
C THR A 379 20.26 -33.74 -34.65
N CYS A 380 19.39 -33.68 -35.66
CA CYS A 380 18.56 -34.81 -36.05
C CYS A 380 19.27 -35.73 -37.04
N ALA A 381 19.14 -37.05 -36.83
CA ALA A 381 19.86 -38.06 -37.62
C ALA A 381 19.45 -38.12 -39.10
N GLY A 382 18.25 -37.62 -39.45
CA GLY A 382 17.79 -37.48 -40.83
C GLY A 382 18.34 -36.25 -41.57
N GLY A 383 18.87 -35.26 -40.85
CA GLY A 383 19.28 -33.97 -41.41
C GLY A 383 18.19 -32.90 -41.43
N GLU A 384 16.97 -33.21 -40.97
CA GLU A 384 15.92 -32.23 -40.69
C GLU A 384 16.29 -31.31 -39.51
N ASP A 385 15.71 -30.12 -39.46
CA ASP A 385 15.83 -29.22 -38.30
C ASP A 385 15.00 -29.73 -37.11
N PRO A 386 15.45 -29.54 -35.84
CA PRO A 386 14.67 -29.91 -34.66
C PRO A 386 13.50 -28.94 -34.44
N GLU A 387 12.35 -29.49 -34.04
CA GLU A 387 11.14 -28.72 -33.74
C GLU A 387 10.86 -28.67 -32.24
N LEU A 388 10.40 -27.51 -31.76
CA LEU A 388 9.86 -27.31 -30.41
C LEU A 388 8.33 -27.27 -30.48
N ILE A 389 7.67 -28.09 -29.66
CA ILE A 389 6.21 -28.02 -29.46
C ILE A 389 5.88 -27.86 -27.97
N GLU A 390 4.91 -27.00 -27.68
CA GLU A 390 4.32 -26.79 -26.35
C GLU A 390 2.87 -27.29 -26.35
N ARG A 391 2.46 -27.93 -25.25
CA ARG A 391 1.16 -28.59 -25.10
C ARG A 391 0.61 -28.43 -23.70
N GLU A 392 -0.69 -28.17 -23.64
CA GLU A 392 -1.50 -28.36 -22.43
C GLU A 392 -1.39 -29.78 -21.87
N ARG A 393 -1.70 -29.95 -20.59
CA ARG A 393 -1.80 -31.26 -19.93
C ARG A 393 -2.75 -32.22 -20.68
N LEU A 394 -2.32 -33.46 -20.84
CA LEU A 394 -3.00 -34.45 -21.71
C LEU A 394 -4.16 -35.20 -21.03
N GLY A 395 -4.29 -35.11 -19.70
CA GLY A 395 -5.39 -35.68 -18.91
C GLY A 395 -5.46 -37.23 -18.87
N ASN A 396 -4.49 -37.92 -19.47
CA ASN A 396 -4.43 -39.38 -19.59
C ASN A 396 -3.12 -39.95 -19.01
N THR A 397 -3.08 -41.28 -18.78
CA THR A 397 -1.98 -41.92 -18.03
C THR A 397 -0.81 -42.41 -18.91
N HIS A 398 -0.85 -42.27 -20.24
CA HIS A 398 0.13 -42.87 -21.17
C HIS A 398 1.59 -42.66 -20.71
N TRP A 399 2.00 -41.40 -20.52
CA TRP A 399 3.37 -41.03 -20.12
C TRP A 399 3.76 -41.48 -18.71
N ASN A 400 2.79 -41.70 -17.82
CA ASN A 400 3.02 -42.31 -16.51
C ASN A 400 3.25 -43.83 -16.64
N ASP A 401 2.48 -44.48 -17.51
CA ASP A 401 2.47 -45.93 -17.67
C ASP A 401 3.69 -46.47 -18.43
N LEU A 402 4.40 -45.62 -19.18
CA LEU A 402 5.75 -45.88 -19.73
C LEU A 402 6.82 -46.14 -18.65
N GLY A 403 6.64 -45.62 -17.43
CA GLY A 403 7.60 -45.74 -16.34
C GLY A 403 8.98 -45.18 -16.70
N LEU A 404 9.96 -46.07 -16.91
CA LEU A 404 11.35 -45.74 -17.23
C LEU A 404 11.74 -46.03 -18.70
N ASP A 405 10.85 -46.55 -19.52
CA ASP A 405 11.17 -46.93 -20.90
C ASP A 405 11.28 -45.70 -21.82
N ILE A 406 12.43 -45.51 -22.47
CA ILE A 406 12.66 -44.43 -23.46
C ILE A 406 12.61 -44.92 -24.91
N SER A 407 12.40 -46.22 -25.13
CA SER A 407 12.41 -46.82 -26.47
C SER A 407 11.13 -46.59 -27.28
N THR A 408 10.07 -46.12 -26.62
CA THR A 408 8.77 -45.76 -27.22
C THR A 408 8.76 -44.37 -27.87
N HIS A 409 9.56 -43.43 -27.36
CA HIS A 409 9.63 -42.03 -27.83
C HIS A 409 11.05 -41.57 -28.15
N PRO A 410 11.79 -42.26 -29.04
CA PRO A 410 13.17 -41.93 -29.39
C PRO A 410 13.31 -40.62 -30.18
N GLU A 411 12.22 -40.05 -30.71
CA GLU A 411 12.15 -38.76 -31.39
C GLU A 411 12.33 -37.57 -30.44
N ILE A 412 11.85 -37.66 -29.20
CA ILE A 412 12.01 -36.63 -28.17
C ILE A 412 13.47 -36.55 -27.74
N LYS A 413 14.06 -35.36 -27.83
CA LYS A 413 15.47 -35.11 -27.51
C LYS A 413 15.64 -34.44 -26.16
N LYS A 414 14.73 -33.53 -25.81
CA LYS A 414 14.63 -32.92 -24.49
C LYS A 414 13.23 -32.39 -24.22
N TYR A 415 12.83 -32.35 -22.95
CA TYR A 415 11.52 -31.84 -22.52
C TYR A 415 11.61 -30.97 -21.26
N LYS A 416 10.57 -30.17 -21.02
CA LYS A 416 10.31 -29.41 -19.78
C LYS A 416 8.84 -29.54 -19.41
N ILE A 417 8.56 -29.36 -18.13
CA ILE A 417 7.20 -29.18 -17.59
C ILE A 417 7.08 -27.80 -16.95
N GLN A 418 5.88 -27.24 -16.96
CA GLN A 418 5.51 -26.03 -16.25
C GLN A 418 4.84 -26.42 -14.93
N TRP A 419 5.34 -25.95 -13.80
CA TRP A 419 4.76 -26.21 -12.47
C TRP A 419 3.43 -25.46 -12.31
N TYR A 420 2.64 -25.85 -11.32
CA TYR A 420 1.39 -25.14 -10.94
C TYR A 420 1.57 -23.66 -10.52
N SER A 421 2.81 -23.15 -10.39
CA SER A 421 3.12 -21.73 -10.20
C SER A 421 3.31 -20.95 -11.53
N GLY A 422 3.19 -21.60 -12.68
CA GLY A 422 3.49 -21.00 -14.00
C GLY A 422 4.99 -20.98 -14.36
N ALA A 423 5.88 -21.29 -13.42
CA ALA A 423 7.31 -21.44 -13.71
C ALA A 423 7.59 -22.73 -14.50
N TRP A 424 8.40 -22.64 -15.54
CA TRP A 424 8.99 -23.79 -16.21
C TRP A 424 10.09 -24.44 -15.38
N ALA A 425 10.33 -25.74 -15.60
CA ALA A 425 11.48 -26.44 -15.05
C ALA A 425 12.79 -25.71 -15.40
N PRO A 426 13.68 -25.42 -14.42
CA PRO A 426 14.84 -24.53 -14.60
C PRO A 426 15.96 -25.13 -15.47
N LYS A 427 15.82 -26.39 -15.89
CA LYS A 427 16.69 -27.09 -16.83
C LYS A 427 15.84 -27.97 -17.74
N TRP A 428 16.33 -28.21 -18.94
CA TRP A 428 15.82 -29.26 -19.82
C TRP A 428 16.09 -30.65 -19.24
N TYR A 429 15.12 -31.54 -19.39
CA TYR A 429 15.21 -32.97 -19.11
C TYR A 429 15.53 -33.72 -20.41
N TYR A 430 16.54 -34.58 -20.40
CA TYR A 430 17.00 -35.38 -21.54
C TYR A 430 16.66 -36.86 -21.27
N PRO A 431 15.84 -37.52 -22.12
CA PRO A 431 15.40 -38.90 -21.90
C PRO A 431 16.57 -39.87 -21.68
N GLY A 432 16.72 -40.36 -20.45
CA GLY A 432 17.77 -41.30 -20.06
C GLY A 432 18.89 -40.72 -19.20
N GLU A 433 19.06 -39.40 -19.14
CA GLU A 433 20.23 -38.77 -18.49
C GLU A 433 19.92 -38.12 -17.14
N ASN A 434 18.97 -37.20 -17.08
CA ASN A 434 18.68 -36.38 -15.90
C ASN A 434 17.18 -36.32 -15.55
N ASP A 435 16.38 -37.26 -16.08
CA ASP A 435 14.93 -37.14 -16.18
C ASP A 435 14.13 -38.23 -15.40
N VAL A 436 14.77 -38.87 -14.41
CA VAL A 436 14.05 -39.72 -13.43
C VAL A 436 13.30 -38.85 -12.43
N ASP A 437 12.05 -39.21 -12.13
CA ASP A 437 11.21 -38.50 -11.15
C ASP A 437 11.83 -38.61 -9.73
N TRP A 438 12.04 -37.47 -9.08
CA TRP A 438 12.64 -37.31 -7.76
C TRP A 438 11.70 -37.75 -6.61
N ALA A 439 10.38 -37.73 -6.84
CA ALA A 439 9.39 -38.22 -5.91
C ALA A 439 9.13 -39.73 -6.08
N LEU A 440 9.20 -40.24 -7.31
CA LEU A 440 8.94 -41.65 -7.65
C LEU A 440 9.98 -42.20 -8.64
N THR A 441 11.06 -42.77 -8.11
CA THR A 441 12.23 -43.26 -8.88
C THR A 441 11.97 -44.43 -9.85
N ASN A 442 10.72 -44.90 -9.94
CA ASN A 442 10.26 -45.91 -10.89
C ASN A 442 9.60 -45.34 -12.16
N ARG A 443 9.59 -44.00 -12.32
CA ARG A 443 9.10 -43.33 -13.54
C ARG A 443 9.96 -42.11 -13.91
N ARG A 444 9.73 -41.54 -15.10
CA ARG A 444 10.37 -40.32 -15.59
C ARG A 444 9.50 -39.08 -15.40
N VAL A 445 10.13 -37.91 -15.48
CA VAL A 445 9.47 -36.61 -15.28
C VAL A 445 8.38 -36.33 -16.32
N TRP A 446 8.43 -36.96 -17.51
CA TRP A 446 7.35 -36.88 -18.49
C TRP A 446 6.00 -37.43 -18.00
N SER A 447 5.97 -38.16 -16.87
CA SER A 447 4.72 -38.64 -16.27
C SER A 447 3.81 -37.49 -15.82
N TYR A 448 4.38 -36.31 -15.60
CA TYR A 448 3.65 -35.07 -15.34
C TYR A 448 2.98 -34.44 -16.58
N PHE A 449 3.21 -34.95 -17.81
CA PHE A 449 2.44 -34.52 -19.00
C PHE A 449 0.94 -34.84 -18.86
N GLN A 450 0.57 -35.73 -17.93
CA GLN A 450 -0.81 -36.02 -17.57
C GLN A 450 -1.54 -34.80 -16.97
N ASP A 451 -0.88 -34.03 -16.10
CA ASP A 451 -1.49 -33.02 -15.24
C ASP A 451 -0.88 -31.61 -15.35
N HIS A 452 0.30 -31.47 -15.97
CA HIS A 452 1.02 -30.21 -16.21
C HIS A 452 1.16 -29.88 -17.70
N THR A 453 1.14 -28.59 -18.02
CA THR A 453 1.55 -28.06 -19.33
C THR A 453 3.05 -28.35 -19.54
N HIS A 454 3.42 -28.74 -20.75
CA HIS A 454 4.74 -29.30 -21.06
C HIS A 454 5.20 -28.90 -22.46
N LYS A 455 6.51 -28.93 -22.68
CA LYS A 455 7.08 -28.74 -24.01
C LYS A 455 8.25 -29.67 -24.27
N PHE A 456 8.43 -30.05 -25.53
CA PHE A 456 9.50 -30.93 -25.94
C PHE A 456 10.09 -30.53 -27.28
N VAL A 457 11.41 -30.69 -27.39
CA VAL A 457 12.15 -30.62 -28.65
C VAL A 457 12.25 -32.03 -29.19
N TYR A 458 11.79 -32.23 -30.42
CA TYR A 458 11.82 -33.52 -31.11
C TYR A 458 12.48 -33.39 -32.49
N CYS A 459 12.80 -34.54 -33.07
CA CYS A 459 13.26 -34.64 -34.45
C CYS A 459 12.14 -35.19 -35.34
N PRO A 460 11.66 -34.44 -36.35
CA PRO A 460 10.66 -34.93 -37.30
C PRO A 460 11.04 -36.23 -38.00
N SER A 461 10.02 -37.01 -38.38
CA SER A 461 10.12 -38.25 -39.16
C SER A 461 8.83 -38.47 -39.96
N GLU A 462 8.86 -39.35 -40.96
CA GLU A 462 7.67 -39.62 -41.81
C GLU A 462 6.51 -40.30 -41.04
N ASP A 463 6.78 -40.90 -39.87
CA ASP A 463 5.83 -41.65 -39.05
C ASP A 463 5.25 -40.86 -37.85
N ILE A 464 5.52 -39.55 -37.74
CA ILE A 464 5.34 -38.73 -36.51
C ILE A 464 3.91 -38.62 -35.93
N ASN A 465 2.88 -39.14 -36.62
CA ASN A 465 1.48 -38.93 -36.22
C ASN A 465 1.14 -39.52 -34.83
N ASP A 466 1.71 -40.69 -34.48
CA ASP A 466 1.55 -41.33 -33.15
C ASP A 466 2.19 -40.53 -31.98
N VAL A 467 2.90 -39.43 -32.28
CA VAL A 467 3.54 -38.52 -31.30
C VAL A 467 2.80 -37.17 -31.23
N LEU A 468 1.89 -36.91 -32.17
CA LEU A 468 1.17 -35.64 -32.27
C LEU A 468 -0.31 -35.71 -31.84
N GLU A 469 -0.89 -36.89 -31.69
CA GLU A 469 -2.23 -37.11 -31.10
C GLU A 469 -2.18 -37.34 -29.57
#